data_AF-A0A954NA60-F1
#
_entry.id   AF-A0A954NA60-F1
#
_cell.length_a   1.000
_cell.length_b   1.000
_cell.length_c   1.000
_cell.angle_alpha   90.00
_cell.angle_beta   90.00
_cell.angle_gamma   90.00
#
_symmetry.space_group_name_H-M   'P 1'
#
loop_
_entity.id
_entity.type
_entity.pdbx_description
1 polymer ?
#
loop_
_entity_poly.entity_id
_entity_poly.type
_entity_poly.pdbx_seq_one_letter_code
_entity_poly.pdbx_strand_id
1 'polypeptide(L)' 'MRSVGHWMQKASLLLLPLAVILQLASMISQGQMLVAMVFFACLFWIGRIVEGYAT' A
#
# COMPACT_ATOMS: atom_id res chain seq x y z
N MET A 1 -15.42 -10.70 -4.46
CA MET A 1 -14.32 -9.75 -4.77
C MET A 1 -14.16 -8.62 -3.75
N ARG A 2 -15.20 -8.29 -2.97
CA ARG A 2 -15.18 -7.22 -1.95
C ARG A 2 -14.14 -7.41 -0.84
N SER A 3 -14.01 -8.64 -0.33
CA SER A 3 -13.02 -9.00 0.70
C SER A 3 -11.57 -8.81 0.24
N VAL A 4 -11.29 -9.05 -1.05
CA VAL A 4 -9.96 -8.86 -1.65
C VAL A 4 -9.61 -7.36 -1.69
N GLY A 5 -10.56 -6.52 -2.10
CA GLY A 5 -10.39 -5.07 -2.09
C GLY A 5 -10.09 -4.51 -0.69
N HIS A 6 -10.81 -4.98 0.34
CA HIS A 6 -10.53 -4.61 1.73
C HIS A 6 -9.15 -5.05 2.23
N TRP A 7 -8.74 -6.28 1.88
CA TRP A 7 -7.41 -6.78 2.25
C TRP A 7 -6.29 -5.95 1.59
N MET A 8 -6.44 -5.63 0.30
CA MET A 8 -5.49 -4.79 -0.43
C MET A 8 -5.39 -3.40 0.19
N GLN A 9 -6.52 -2.79 0.55
CA GLN A 9 -6.54 -1.48 1.20
C GLN A 9 -5.88 -1.50 2.58
N LYS A 10 -6.21 -2.50 3.42
CA LYS A 10 -5.59 -2.68 4.75
C LYS A 10 -4.08 -2.91 4.66
N ALA A 11 -3.65 -3.76 3.75
CA ALA A 11 -2.22 -4.02 3.52
C ALA A 11 -1.50 -2.73 3.09
N SER A 12 -2.08 -1.97 2.16
CA SER A 12 -1.50 -0.69 1.71
C SER A 12 -1.37 0.31 2.85
N LEU A 13 -2.38 0.41 3.71
CA LEU A 13 -2.39 1.28 4.89
C LEU A 13 -1.37 0.86 5.96
N LEU A 14 -1.13 -0.44 6.13
CA LEU A 14 -0.17 -0.96 7.13
C LEU A 14 1.28 -0.92 6.64
N LEU A 15 1.50 -1.16 5.35
CA LEU A 15 2.84 -1.24 4.77
C LEU A 15 3.49 0.14 4.57
N LEU A 16 2.71 1.21 4.41
CA LEU A 16 3.24 2.58 4.28
C LEU A 16 3.97 3.06 5.56
N PRO A 17 3.36 2.97 6.76
CA PRO A 17 4.05 3.26 8.01
C PRO A 17 5.26 2.36 8.23
N LEU A 18 5.16 1.08 7.84
CA LEU A 18 6.28 0.14 7.94
C LEU A 18 7.46 0.58 7.05
N ALA A 19 7.21 1.04 5.83
CA ALA A 19 8.25 1.56 4.94
C ALA A 19 8.95 2.79 5.55
N VAL A 20 8.22 3.68 6.21
CA VAL A 20 8.81 4.82 6.93
C VAL A 20 9.73 4.35 8.06
N ILE A 21 9.30 3.37 8.86
CA ILE A 21 10.12 2.80 9.93
C ILE A 21 11.38 2.13 9.37
N LEU A 22 11.26 1.38 8.26
CA LEU A 22 12.39 0.75 7.60
C LEU A 22 13.39 1.76 7.04
N GLN A 23 12.90 2.89 6.51
CA GLN A 23 13.80 3.96 6.10
C GLN A 23 14.48 4.62 7.29
N LEU A 24 13.76 4.82 8.40
CA LEU A 24 14.32 5.37 9.64
C LEU A 24 15.41 4.45 10.21
N ALA A 25 15.22 3.14 10.08
CA ALA A 25 16.22 2.12 10.40
C ALA A 25 17.36 2.02 9.36
N SER A 26 17.40 2.90 8.35
CA SER A 26 18.36 2.91 7.25
C SER A 26 18.43 1.59 6.45
N MET A 27 17.35 0.80 6.47
CA MET A 27 17.28 -0.48 5.74
C MET A 27 16.85 -0.31 4.28
N ILE A 28 16.20 0.81 3.95
CA ILE A 28 15.81 1.18 2.59
C ILE A 28 16.28 2.60 2.27
N SER A 29 16.58 2.87 1.01
CA SER A 29 16.97 4.21 0.55
C SER A 29 15.76 5.13 0.36
N GLN A 30 15.98 6.44 0.32
CA GLN A 30 14.95 7.44 0.01
C GLN A 30 14.22 7.14 -1.31
N GLY A 31 14.96 6.71 -2.34
CA GLY A 31 14.37 6.34 -3.63
C GLY A 31 13.45 5.13 -3.52
N GLN A 32 13.83 4.13 -2.72
CA GLN A 32 13.00 2.94 -2.49
C GLN A 32 11.73 3.27 -1.70
N MET A 33 11.80 4.18 -0.72
CA MET A 33 10.58 4.64 -0.02
C MET A 33 9.65 5.39 -0.97
N LEU A 34 10.16 6.26 -1.83
CA LEU A 34 9.32 6.95 -2.83
C LEU A 34 8.58 5.96 -3.73
N VAL A 35 9.28 4.93 -4.23
CA VAL A 35 8.67 3.86 -5.02
C VAL A 35 7.62 3.11 -4.21
N ALA A 36 7.92 2.77 -2.95
CA ALA A 36 6.96 2.10 -2.06
C ALA A 36 5.70 2.95 -1.83
N MET A 37 5.84 4.26 -1.58
CA MET A 37 4.71 5.17 -1.39
C MET A 37 3.80 5.21 -2.62
N VAL A 38 4.38 5.37 -3.82
CA VAL A 38 3.61 5.37 -5.06
C VAL A 38 2.93 4.03 -5.27
N PHE A 39 3.67 2.93 -5.10
CA PHE A 39 3.14 1.58 -5.26
C PHE A 39 1.95 1.29 -4.33
N PHE A 40 2.07 1.60 -3.03
CA PHE A 40 0.99 1.36 -2.07
C PHE A 40 -0.18 2.32 -2.26
N ALA A 41 0.05 3.56 -2.70
CA ALA A 41 -1.02 4.47 -3.07
C ALA A 41 -1.84 3.94 -4.26
N CYS A 42 -1.16 3.44 -5.31
CA CYS A 42 -1.80 2.78 -6.44
C CYS A 42 -2.55 1.51 -6.00
N LEU A 43 -1.92 0.66 -5.17
CA LEU A 43 -2.52 -0.57 -4.68
C LEU A 43 -3.80 -0.31 -3.87
N PHE A 44 -3.82 0.75 -3.06
CA PHE A 44 -5.00 1.18 -2.31
C PHE A 44 -6.15 1.56 -3.24
N TRP A 45 -5.87 2.39 -4.25
CA TRP A 45 -6.87 2.82 -5.24
C TRP A 45 -7.40 1.67 -6.09
N ILE A 46 -6.53 0.77 -6.53
CA ILE A 46 -6.94 -0.47 -7.22
C ILE A 46 -7.82 -1.31 -6.30
N GLY A 47 -7.44 -1.45 -5.02
CA GLY A 47 -8.26 -2.15 -4.03
C GLY A 47 -9.66 -1.55 -3.87
N ARG A 48 -9.79 -0.21 -3.93
CA ARG A 48 -11.10 0.48 -3.93
C ARG A 48 -11.91 0.18 -5.18
N ILE A 49 -11.27 0.15 -6.34
CA ILE A 49 -11.92 -0.20 -7.61
C ILE A 49 -12.42 -1.64 -7.57
N VAL A 50 -11.57 -2.59 -7.16
CA VAL A 50 -11.93 -4.02 -7.04
C VAL A 50 -13.06 -4.25 -6.04
N GLU A 51 -13.10 -3.46 -4.96
CA GLU A 51 -14.23 -3.47 -4.01
C GLU A 51 -15.52 -2.98 -4.67
N GLY A 52 -15.45 -1.90 -5.48
CA GLY A 52 -16.60 -1.32 -6.17
C GLY A 52 -17.20 -2.20 -7.26
N TYR A 53 -16.37 -2.97 -7.99
CA TYR A 53 -16.83 -3.94 -8.99
C TYR A 53 -17.38 -5.24 -8.39
N ALA A 54 -17.21 -5.44 -7.08
CA ALA A 54 -17.77 -6.57 -6.36
C ALA A 54 -19.22 -6.30 -5.93
N THR A 55 -20.09 -6.00 -6.89
CA THR A 55 -21.55 -6.07 -6.75
C THR A 55 -22.01 -7.51 -6.68
#